data_AF-A0A3C0NPX7-F1
#
_entry.id   AF-A0A3C0NPX7-F1
#
_cell.length_a   1.000
_cell.length_b   1.000
_cell.length_c   1.000
_cell.angle_alpha   90.00
_cell.angle_beta   90.00
_cell.angle_gamma   90.00
#
_symmetry.space_group_name_H-M   'P 1'
#
loop_
_entity.id
_entity.type
_entity.pdbx_description
1 polymer ?
#
loop_
_entity_poly.entity_id
_entity_poly.type
_entity_poly.pdbx_seq_one_letter_code
_entity_poly.pdbx_strand_id
1 'polypeptide(L)' 'MTQNAISASLKNFDFLPDSASVRQPVVQALYACSAASIWRGVKAGRIPAPRKLSPRTTCWNVGELRQALAAAK' A
#
# COMPACT_ATOMS: atom_id res chain seq x y z
N MET A 1 18.09 5.14 11.59
CA MET A 1 18.42 6.14 10.55
C MET A 1 18.08 5.56 9.17
N THR A 2 16.80 5.52 8.77
CA THR A 2 16.35 5.03 7.43
C THR A 2 14.96 5.59 7.04
N GLN A 3 14.69 6.89 7.25
CA GLN A 3 13.42 7.51 6.79
C GLN A 3 13.48 7.99 5.33
N ASN A 4 14.66 8.03 4.69
CA ASN A 4 14.81 8.68 3.38
C ASN A 4 14.34 7.84 2.17
N ALA A 5 14.40 6.50 2.23
CA ALA A 5 14.03 5.64 1.10
C ALA A 5 12.51 5.55 0.86
N ILE A 6 11.72 5.76 1.91
CA ILE A 6 10.25 5.69 1.84
C ILE A 6 9.70 6.89 1.04
N SER A 7 10.31 8.08 1.17
CA SER A 7 9.82 9.28 0.46
C SER A 7 9.99 9.19 -1.05
N ALA A 8 11.09 8.59 -1.53
CA ALA A 8 11.31 8.36 -2.96
C ALA A 8 10.27 7.38 -3.54
N SER A 9 9.97 6.31 -2.80
CA SER A 9 8.97 5.31 -3.22
C SER A 9 7.55 5.87 -3.22
N LEU A 10 7.22 6.77 -2.28
CA LEU A 10 5.95 7.51 -2.26
C LEU A 10 5.87 8.54 -3.39
N LYS A 11 6.94 9.29 -3.68
CA LYS A 11 6.95 10.23 -4.81
C LYS A 11 6.75 9.50 -6.13
N ASN A 12 7.34 8.32 -6.30
CA ASN A 12 7.11 7.49 -7.48
C ASN A 12 5.71 6.86 -7.52
N PHE A 13 4.99 6.75 -6.40
CA PHE A 13 3.63 6.20 -6.35
C PHE A 13 2.66 6.96 -7.24
N ASP A 14 2.74 8.29 -7.30
CA ASP A 14 1.85 9.09 -8.14
C ASP A 14 2.14 8.94 -9.64
N PHE A 15 3.38 8.56 -9.99
CA PHE A 15 3.81 8.33 -11.38
C PHE A 15 3.70 6.86 -11.81
N LEU A 16 3.36 5.94 -10.90
CA LEU A 16 3.23 4.53 -11.20
C LEU A 16 1.87 4.25 -11.85
N PRO A 17 1.81 3.45 -12.93
CA PRO A 17 0.55 3.05 -13.55
C PRO A 17 -0.27 2.20 -12.57
N ASP A 18 -1.59 2.18 -12.73
CA ASP A 18 -2.51 1.44 -11.86
C ASP A 18 -2.18 -0.06 -11.77
N SER A 19 -1.50 -0.64 -12.78
CA SER A 19 -1.03 -2.02 -12.77
C SER A 19 0.19 -2.29 -11.88
N ALA A 20 0.84 -1.26 -11.33
CA ALA A 20 1.99 -1.42 -10.46
C ALA A 20 1.59 -2.06 -9.11
N SER A 21 2.56 -2.76 -8.51
CA SER A 21 2.39 -3.43 -7.22
C SER A 21 3.38 -2.88 -6.20
N VAL A 22 2.87 -2.48 -5.03
CA VAL A 22 3.66 -1.90 -3.94
C VAL A 22 3.73 -2.82 -2.73
N ARG A 23 4.81 -2.69 -1.96
CA ARG A 23 5.09 -3.51 -0.77
C ARG A 23 4.46 -2.88 0.47
N GLN A 24 4.31 -3.70 1.53
CA GLN A 24 3.75 -3.27 2.81
C GLN A 24 4.28 -1.93 3.37
N PRO A 25 5.61 -1.62 3.33
CA PRO A 25 6.12 -0.35 3.86
C PRO A 25 5.56 0.88 3.15
N VAL A 26 5.27 0.77 1.85
CA VAL A 26 4.68 1.87 1.06
C VAL A 26 3.23 2.08 1.49
N VAL A 27 2.46 1.00 1.66
CA VAL A 27 1.06 1.07 2.12
C VAL A 27 0.97 1.65 3.53
N GLN A 28 1.90 1.28 4.43
CA GLN A 28 2.00 1.87 5.77
C GLN A 28 2.23 3.38 5.72
N ALA A 29 3.12 3.82 4.83
CA ALA A 29 3.41 5.24 4.64
C ALA A 29 2.21 5.98 4.03
N LEU A 30 1.51 5.36 3.07
CA LEU A 30 0.34 5.92 2.40
C LEU A 30 -0.84 6.15 3.35
N TYR A 31 -1.10 5.20 4.26
CA TYR A 31 -2.16 5.31 5.26
C TYR A 31 -1.68 5.94 6.58
N ALA A 32 -0.41 6.34 6.67
CA ALA A 32 0.24 6.81 7.91
C ALA A 32 -0.04 5.89 9.12
N CYS A 33 -0.08 4.58 8.88
CA CYS A 33 -0.57 3.58 9.82
C CYS A 33 0.46 2.47 10.05
N SER A 34 0.44 1.89 11.25
CA SER A 34 1.28 0.72 11.56
C SER A 34 0.85 -0.50 10.75
N ALA A 35 1.77 -1.46 10.60
CA ALA A 35 1.52 -2.76 9.97
C ALA A 35 0.22 -3.42 10.43
N ALA A 36 -0.02 -3.43 11.74
CA ALA A 36 -1.18 -4.06 12.36
C ALA A 36 -2.48 -3.35 11.98
N SER A 37 -2.47 -2.02 11.93
CA SER A 37 -3.65 -1.23 11.52
C SER A 37 -4.02 -1.50 10.06
N ILE A 38 -3.02 -1.65 9.19
CA ILE A 38 -3.22 -2.04 7.78
C ILE A 38 -3.93 -3.39 7.71
N TRP A 39 -3.43 -4.42 8.41
CA TRP A 39 -4.06 -5.74 8.41
C TRP A 39 -5.49 -5.73 8.97
N ARG A 40 -5.77 -4.89 9.98
CA ARG A 40 -7.14 -4.65 10.47
C ARG A 40 -8.01 -4.00 9.40
N GLY A 41 -7.49 -3.01 8.68
CA GLY A 41 -8.18 -2.34 7.57
C GLY A 41 -8.47 -3.29 6.40
N VAL A 42 -7.52 -4.18 6.08
CA VAL A 42 -7.71 -5.27 5.09
C VAL A 42 -8.82 -6.20 5.54
N LYS A 43 -8.79 -6.66 6.80
CA LYS A 43 -9.84 -7.53 7.36
C LYS A 43 -11.21 -6.85 7.39
N ALA A 44 -11.24 -5.53 7.61
CA ALA A 44 -12.45 -4.72 7.60
C ALA A 44 -12.94 -4.34 6.19
N GLY A 45 -12.23 -4.73 5.13
CA GLY A 45 -12.58 -4.37 3.75
C GLY A 45 -12.34 -2.91 3.38
N ARG A 46 -11.66 -2.12 4.22
CA ARG A 46 -11.29 -0.73 3.93
C ARG A 46 -10.04 -0.60 3.07
N ILE A 47 -9.17 -1.60 3.14
CA ILE A 47 -7.92 -1.68 2.39
C ILE A 47 -8.02 -2.89 1.47
N PRO A 48 -7.59 -2.79 0.20
CA PRO A 48 -7.70 -3.88 -0.75
C PRO A 48 -6.93 -5.12 -0.30
N ALA A 49 -7.39 -6.27 -0.80
CA ALA A 49 -6.83 -7.55 -0.43
C ALA A 49 -5.36 -7.65 -0.89
N PRO A 50 -4.45 -8.14 -0.03
CA PRO A 50 -3.07 -8.38 -0.41
C PRO A 50 -2.96 -9.45 -1.50
N ARG A 51 -2.16 -9.17 -2.54
CA ARG A 51 -1.76 -10.15 -3.55
C ARG A 51 -0.42 -10.77 -3.17
N LYS A 52 -0.37 -12.09 -3.04
CA LYS A 52 0.89 -12.81 -2.81
C LYS A 52 1.63 -12.97 -4.15
N LEU A 53 2.82 -12.37 -4.26
CA LEU A 53 3.70 -12.55 -5.41
C LEU A 53 4.66 -13.73 -5.18
N SER A 54 5.04 -13.98 -3.93
CA SER A 54 5.86 -15.13 -3.52
C SER A 54 5.52 -15.57 -2.09
N PRO A 55 6.02 -16.73 -1.62
CA PRO A 55 5.69 -17.26 -0.28
C PRO A 55 6.00 -16.28 0.88
N ARG A 56 6.93 -15.35 0.67
CA ARG A 56 7.34 -14.33 1.66
C ARG A 56 7.07 -12.90 1.20
N THR A 57 6.48 -12.70 0.01
CA THR A 57 6.25 -11.37 -0.56
C THR A 57 4.78 -11.14 -0.84
N THR A 58 4.24 -10.17 -0.12
CA THR A 58 2.90 -9.66 -0.29
C THR A 58 2.96 -8.25 -0.86
N CYS A 59 2.19 -8.02 -1.91
CA CYS A 59 2.10 -6.75 -2.60
C CYS A 59 0.63 -6.32 -2.73
N TRP A 60 0.41 -5.02 -2.90
CA TRP A 60 -0.88 -4.41 -3.17
C TRP A 60 -0.84 -3.68 -4.50
N ASN A 61 -1.93 -3.74 -5.25
CA ASN A 61 -2.03 -3.01 -6.51
C ASN A 61 -2.25 -1.50 -6.25
N VAL A 62 -1.58 -0.65 -7.01
CA VAL A 62 -1.68 0.82 -6.89
C VAL A 62 -3.08 1.31 -7.24
N GLY A 63 -3.68 0.79 -8.32
CA GLY A 63 -5.05 1.13 -8.72
C GLY A 63 -6.09 0.78 -7.64
N GLU A 64 -6.01 -0.42 -7.07
CA GLU A 64 -6.89 -0.84 -5.97
C GLU A 64 -6.72 0.05 -4.72
N LEU A 65 -5.47 0.42 -4.39
CA LEU A 65 -5.21 1.34 -3.28
C LEU A 65 -5.77 2.73 -3.53
N ARG A 66 -5.59 3.26 -4.76
CA ARG A 66 -6.12 4.57 -5.16
C ARG A 66 -7.66 4.58 -5.12
N GLN A 67 -8.31 3.52 -5.59
CA GLN A 67 -9.76 3.36 -5.49
C GLN A 67 -10.24 3.28 -4.03
N ALA A 68 -9.55 2.53 -3.18
CA ALA A 68 -9.91 2.45 -1.76
C ALA A 68 -9.72 3.78 -1.02
N LEU A 69 -8.68 4.57 -1.37
CA LEU A 69 -8.49 5.92 -0.87
C LEU A 69 -9.58 6.89 -1.36
N ALA A 70 -9.98 6.79 -2.64
CA ALA A 70 -11.05 7.61 -3.20
C ALA A 70 -12.43 7.26 -2.60
N ALA A 71 -12.69 5.97 -2.32
CA ALA A 71 -13.92 5.50 -1.72
C ALA A 71 -14.04 5.78 -0.22
N ALA A 72 -12.93 6.07 0.46
CA ALA A 72 -12.90 6.44 1.88
C ALA A 72 -13.17 7.94 2.14
N LYS A 73 -13.56 8.70 1.11
CA LYS A 73 -14.00 10.09 1.20
C LYS A 73 -15.50 10.18 1.48
#